data_AF-A0A851P8W3-F1
#
_entry.id   AF-A0A851P8W3-F1
#
_cell.length_a   1.000
_cell.length_b   1.000
_cell.length_c   1.000
_cell.angle_alpha   90.00
_cell.angle_beta   90.00
_cell.angle_gamma   90.00
#
_symmetry.space_group_name_H-M   'P 1'
#
loop_
_entity.id
_entity.type
_entity.pdbx_description
1 polymer ?
#
loop_
_entity_poly.entity_id
_entity_poly.type
_entity_poly.pdbx_seq_one_letter_code
_entity_poly.pdbx_strand_id
1 'polypeptide(L)'
;MTKKRKHQEDFQKVKLKVGKKKPKLENATDTTFKTKTIQIPEQLKEDGMLTAQNRKLNIKDLLSQMHHYSPSVKQNALLGLKDLLSQYPFLIDAHLSSIISEVAAVFTDKDSGVRGAAVHLLQFLASKIRAEQIAPFFPLVSAHLSSAMTHISEGIQEDSLKVLDVLLESYPALLTDRSSILLKNFVELISHQQLSKRLKSRDKLSWMLSVNPNRRVTSQQWRLNVLTRLKRFLQAVVDGSNETEDEGLQEQKDSPHSLRNPIFISWKVHANNQQHIHLYENGGLRPKMNSSFRLRSLASVMDSAEKGLSSAENLKGFIEIIIPLLIECWIEASPAQSAPILGNLLESDCQQLMQQVLSIIHLLWKLTKRHDETCKMELWLRMNYLVDFKHHFMRNFPYSLQETVKHKKKDSCKGNKYCMASSNSVDHLLLNLTLCDIMVSLASASTLQADSGWLDMIRKFVTDTLQDGSRLNSKQVNRLLGVTWRLMQIQQNK
;
A
#
# COMPACT_ATOMS: atom_id res chain seq x y z
N MET A 1 98.40 5.76 46.37
CA MET A 1 97.68 6.83 45.65
C MET A 1 96.19 6.72 45.93
N THR A 2 95.64 7.58 46.80
CA THR A 2 94.23 7.57 47.20
C THR A 2 93.51 8.77 46.57
N LYS A 3 92.75 8.55 45.48
CA LYS A 3 91.83 9.55 44.93
C LYS A 3 90.61 9.66 45.86
N LYS A 4 90.59 10.69 46.72
CA LYS A 4 89.38 11.10 47.46
C LYS A 4 88.28 11.45 46.45
N ARG A 5 87.15 10.74 46.49
CA ARG A 5 85.92 11.13 45.77
C ARG A 5 85.49 12.51 46.28
N LYS A 6 85.33 13.48 45.38
CA LYS A 6 84.78 14.81 45.71
C LYS A 6 83.38 14.61 46.31
N HIS A 7 83.17 15.19 47.49
CA HIS A 7 81.87 15.25 48.15
C HIS A 7 80.87 15.94 47.21
N GLN A 8 79.85 15.21 46.77
CA GLN A 8 78.77 15.76 45.96
C GLN A 8 77.79 16.39 46.96
N GLU A 9 77.62 17.71 46.92
CA GLU A 9 76.72 18.40 47.85
C GLU A 9 75.27 18.01 47.53
N ASP A 10 74.57 17.48 48.52
CA ASP A 10 73.16 17.04 48.42
C ASP A 10 72.20 18.20 48.13
N PHE A 11 72.61 19.44 48.42
CA PHE A 11 71.80 20.64 48.22
C PHE A 11 72.50 21.62 47.27
N GLN A 12 71.99 21.72 46.04
CA GLN A 12 72.48 22.65 45.03
C GLN A 12 71.56 23.87 44.96
N LYS A 13 71.96 24.96 45.60
CA LYS A 13 71.23 26.24 45.48
C LYS A 13 71.30 26.74 44.04
N VAL A 14 70.14 26.82 43.38
CA VAL A 14 70.04 27.34 42.01
C VAL A 14 70.48 28.81 42.00
N LYS A 15 71.47 29.14 41.14
CA LYS A 15 71.98 30.51 40.98
C LYS A 15 70.85 31.46 40.60
N LEU A 16 70.76 32.60 41.29
CA LEU A 16 69.80 33.67 41.00
C LEU A 16 69.99 34.16 39.56
N LYS A 17 68.98 33.94 38.71
CA LYS A 17 68.91 34.50 37.35
C LYS A 17 68.08 35.78 37.40
N VAL A 18 68.73 36.91 37.19
CA VAL A 18 68.11 38.25 37.19
C VAL A 18 66.98 38.30 36.16
N GLY A 19 65.80 38.81 36.53
CA GLY A 19 64.61 38.92 35.66
C GLY A 19 63.62 37.74 35.70
N LYS A 20 63.93 36.62 36.39
CA LYS A 20 62.97 35.53 36.62
C LYS A 20 62.35 35.63 38.01
N LYS A 21 61.07 35.24 38.15
CA LYS A 21 60.40 35.19 39.46
C LYS A 21 61.21 34.33 40.41
N LYS A 22 61.37 34.79 41.65
CA LYS A 22 62.11 34.09 42.71
C LYS A 22 61.55 32.66 42.83
N PRO A 23 62.39 31.61 42.72
CA PRO A 23 61.92 30.24 42.89
C PRO A 23 61.32 30.07 44.29
N LYS A 24 60.25 29.29 44.38
CA LYS A 24 59.63 28.92 45.67
C LYS A 24 60.71 28.25 46.55
N LEU A 25 60.63 28.45 47.85
CA LEU A 25 61.57 27.83 48.81
C LEU A 25 61.51 26.30 48.66
N GLU A 26 62.64 25.60 48.82
CA GLU A 26 62.72 24.14 48.64
C GLU A 26 61.81 23.35 49.61
N ASN A 27 61.49 23.93 50.76
CA ASN A 27 60.57 23.37 51.76
C ASN A 27 59.10 23.81 51.56
N ALA A 28 58.77 24.52 50.48
CA ALA A 28 57.42 24.96 50.22
C ALA A 28 56.57 23.80 49.67
N THR A 29 55.64 23.31 50.49
CA THR A 29 54.64 22.33 50.06
C THR A 29 53.70 22.97 49.04
N ASP A 30 53.64 22.43 47.83
CA ASP A 30 52.69 22.89 46.82
C ASP A 30 51.29 22.32 47.12
N THR A 31 50.38 23.18 47.55
CA THR A 31 48.99 22.83 47.85
C THR A 31 48.07 22.88 46.63
N THR A 32 48.62 23.13 45.44
CA THR A 32 47.82 23.13 44.20
C THR A 32 47.58 21.71 43.71
N PHE A 33 46.48 21.10 44.15
CA PHE A 33 45.98 19.86 43.58
C PHE A 33 44.74 20.13 42.72
N LYS A 34 44.56 19.30 41.69
CA LYS A 34 43.36 19.32 40.85
C LYS A 34 42.66 17.97 40.98
N THR A 35 41.45 17.97 41.50
CA THR A 35 40.57 16.80 41.52
C THR A 35 39.62 16.86 40.32
N LYS A 36 39.42 15.74 39.65
CA LYS A 36 38.39 15.57 38.61
C LYS A 36 37.32 14.63 39.15
N THR A 37 36.06 15.03 39.01
CA THR A 37 34.91 14.19 39.40
C THR A 37 34.76 13.03 38.43
N ILE A 38 34.58 11.82 38.95
CA ILE A 38 34.26 10.64 38.14
C ILE A 38 32.78 10.76 37.75
N GLN A 39 32.50 10.91 36.46
CA GLN A 39 31.14 10.78 35.94
C GLN A 39 30.85 9.30 35.70
N ILE A 40 29.96 8.74 36.53
CA ILE A 40 29.42 7.41 36.32
C ILE A 40 28.23 7.56 35.35
N PRO A 41 28.22 6.86 34.21
CA PRO A 41 27.06 6.85 33.33
C PRO A 41 25.84 6.36 34.11
N GLU A 42 24.75 7.09 34.00
CA GLU A 42 23.51 6.85 34.75
C GLU A 42 23.01 5.43 34.47
N GLN A 43 23.16 4.52 35.44
CA GLN A 43 22.51 3.22 35.39
C GLN A 43 21.01 3.43 35.53
N LEU A 44 20.21 2.72 34.73
CA LEU A 44 18.75 2.79 34.67
C LEU A 44 18.17 2.92 36.10
N LYS A 45 17.76 4.13 36.47
CA LYS A 45 17.09 4.37 37.76
C LYS A 45 15.74 3.68 37.74
N GLU A 46 15.29 3.19 38.90
CA GLU A 46 13.87 2.85 39.10
C GLU A 46 13.07 4.15 39.05
N ASP A 47 12.75 4.59 37.84
CA ASP A 47 11.87 5.72 37.65
C ASP A 47 10.44 5.23 37.96
N GLY A 48 9.70 5.95 38.81
CA GLY A 48 8.30 5.67 39.14
C GLY A 48 7.33 5.86 37.96
N MET A 49 7.87 5.97 36.75
CA MET A 49 7.18 6.10 35.49
C MET A 49 6.72 4.73 34.98
N LEU A 50 5.68 4.76 34.16
CA LEU A 50 4.94 3.60 33.69
C LEU A 50 5.86 2.66 32.90
N THR A 51 6.14 1.50 33.47
CA THR A 51 7.07 0.53 32.90
C THR A 51 6.37 -0.75 32.45
N ALA A 52 6.95 -1.42 31.45
CA ALA A 52 6.46 -2.74 31.03
C ALA A 52 6.74 -3.80 32.11
N GLN A 53 5.75 -4.65 32.38
CA GLN A 53 5.69 -5.59 33.53
C GLN A 53 6.91 -6.52 33.69
N ASN A 54 7.70 -6.77 32.64
CA ASN A 54 8.75 -7.80 32.67
C ASN A 54 10.19 -7.27 32.80
N ARG A 55 10.46 -5.97 32.58
CA ARG A 55 11.85 -5.43 32.64
C ARG A 55 11.98 -3.99 33.15
N LYS A 56 10.92 -3.38 33.65
CA LYS A 56 10.90 -1.97 34.07
C LYS A 56 11.42 -1.00 32.98
N LEU A 57 11.24 -1.34 31.70
CA LEU A 57 11.68 -0.47 30.60
C LEU A 57 10.63 0.59 30.33
N ASN A 58 11.08 1.84 30.17
CA ASN A 58 10.22 2.93 29.74
C ASN A 58 10.08 2.93 28.20
N ILE A 59 9.21 3.78 27.67
CA ILE A 59 8.97 3.86 26.23
C ILE A 59 10.23 4.26 25.43
N LYS A 60 11.06 5.16 25.95
CA LYS A 60 12.28 5.62 25.27
C LYS A 60 13.31 4.50 25.18
N ASP A 61 13.44 3.70 26.24
CA ASP A 61 14.34 2.55 26.27
C ASP A 61 13.90 1.52 25.22
N LEU A 62 12.61 1.20 25.15
CA LEU A 62 12.06 0.27 24.16
C LEU A 62 12.29 0.76 22.73
N LEU A 63 12.02 2.04 22.45
CA LEU A 63 12.27 2.64 21.14
C LEU A 63 13.77 2.58 20.79
N SER A 64 14.67 2.87 21.74
CA SER A 64 16.11 2.77 21.51
C SER A 64 16.59 1.34 21.20
N GLN A 65 15.97 0.33 21.83
CA GLN A 65 16.32 -1.08 21.63
C GLN A 65 15.95 -1.62 20.24
N MET A 66 15.09 -0.94 19.48
CA MET A 66 14.80 -1.28 18.08
C MET A 66 16.02 -1.11 17.15
N HIS A 67 17.00 -0.30 17.54
CA HIS A 67 18.26 -0.11 16.81
C HIS A 67 19.37 -1.09 17.22
N HIS A 68 19.13 -1.91 18.25
CA HIS A 68 20.15 -2.80 18.79
C HIS A 68 20.56 -3.90 17.81
N TYR A 69 21.85 -4.24 17.70
CA TYR A 69 22.32 -5.22 16.69
C TYR A 69 21.70 -6.62 16.82
N SER A 70 21.27 -7.03 18.02
CA SER A 70 20.66 -8.34 18.28
C SER A 70 19.18 -8.36 17.87
N PRO A 71 18.77 -9.25 16.94
CA PRO A 71 17.37 -9.34 16.50
C PRO A 71 16.41 -9.72 17.62
N SER A 72 16.83 -10.59 18.55
CA SER A 72 16.01 -10.97 19.71
C SER A 72 15.73 -9.80 20.63
N VAL A 73 16.69 -8.86 20.78
CA VAL A 73 16.47 -7.64 21.58
C VAL A 73 15.45 -6.73 20.88
N LYS A 74 15.60 -6.51 19.58
CA LYS A 74 14.65 -5.72 18.78
C LYS A 74 13.23 -6.29 18.83
N GLN A 75 13.10 -7.61 18.65
CA GLN A 75 11.81 -8.29 18.67
C GLN A 75 11.14 -8.15 20.03
N ASN A 76 11.89 -8.36 21.12
CA ASN A 76 11.37 -8.16 22.48
C ASN A 76 11.00 -6.70 22.75
N ALA A 77 11.71 -5.74 22.17
CA ALA A 77 11.37 -4.32 22.30
C ALA A 77 10.03 -3.98 21.61
N LEU A 78 9.76 -4.54 20.42
CA LEU A 78 8.48 -4.39 19.72
C LEU A 78 7.31 -5.00 20.51
N LEU A 79 7.51 -6.21 21.05
CA LEU A 79 6.49 -6.88 21.88
C LEU A 79 6.26 -6.12 23.19
N GLY A 80 7.33 -5.72 23.87
CA GLY A 80 7.25 -4.92 25.09
C GLY A 80 6.59 -3.56 24.87
N LEU A 81 6.81 -2.92 23.71
CA LEU A 81 6.12 -1.68 23.35
C LEU A 81 4.62 -1.92 23.15
N LYS A 82 4.23 -3.00 22.47
CA LYS A 82 2.82 -3.38 22.34
C LYS A 82 2.14 -3.57 23.70
N ASP A 83 2.79 -4.29 24.60
CA ASP A 83 2.27 -4.55 25.95
C ASP A 83 2.14 -3.26 26.76
N LEU A 84 3.15 -2.39 26.72
CA LEU A 84 3.14 -1.09 27.40
C LEU A 84 2.01 -0.18 26.90
N LEU A 85 1.84 -0.07 25.59
CA LEU A 85 0.80 0.75 24.97
C LEU A 85 -0.61 0.16 25.18
N SER A 86 -0.72 -1.16 25.34
CA SER A 86 -1.98 -1.81 25.71
C SER A 86 -2.38 -1.46 27.15
N GLN A 87 -1.41 -1.39 28.05
CA GLN A 87 -1.64 -1.03 29.45
C GLN A 87 -1.89 0.47 29.65
N TYR A 88 -1.21 1.32 28.88
CA TYR A 88 -1.31 2.78 28.98
C TYR A 88 -1.57 3.43 27.61
N PRO A 89 -2.81 3.37 27.09
CA PRO A 89 -3.14 3.85 25.74
C PRO A 89 -2.83 5.34 25.49
N PHE A 90 -2.89 6.18 26.53
CA PHE A 90 -2.59 7.62 26.41
C PHE A 90 -1.14 7.90 25.99
N LEU A 91 -0.22 6.94 26.17
CA LEU A 91 1.16 7.06 25.69
C LEU A 91 1.24 7.08 24.15
N ILE A 92 0.24 6.52 23.46
CA ILE A 92 0.16 6.56 22.00
C ILE A 92 0.07 8.02 21.55
N ASP A 93 -0.86 8.79 22.09
CA ASP A 93 -1.04 10.20 21.73
C ASP A 93 0.19 11.04 22.12
N ALA A 94 0.77 10.78 23.30
CA ALA A 94 1.93 11.51 23.81
C ALA A 94 3.21 11.28 22.98
N HIS A 95 3.39 10.09 22.40
CA HIS A 95 4.62 9.67 21.72
C HIS A 95 4.41 9.24 20.26
N LEU A 96 3.27 9.59 19.66
CA LEU A 96 2.84 9.11 18.33
C LEU A 96 3.93 9.25 17.27
N SER A 97 4.53 10.45 17.17
CA SER A 97 5.59 10.74 16.19
C SER A 97 6.78 9.79 16.32
N SER A 98 7.25 9.55 17.55
CA SER A 98 8.40 8.68 17.80
C SER A 98 8.05 7.22 17.55
N ILE A 99 6.88 6.78 18.02
CA ILE A 99 6.42 5.40 17.82
C ILE A 99 6.32 5.07 16.32
N ILE A 100 5.65 5.92 15.54
CA ILE A 100 5.45 5.68 14.10
C ILE A 100 6.79 5.71 13.34
N SER A 101 7.67 6.65 13.69
CA SER A 101 9.00 6.74 13.06
C SER A 101 9.82 5.46 13.26
N GLU A 102 9.88 4.97 14.51
CA GLU A 102 10.69 3.80 14.84
C GLU A 102 10.08 2.51 14.28
N VAL A 103 8.76 2.34 14.37
CA VAL A 103 8.08 1.16 13.83
C VAL A 103 8.21 1.10 12.30
N ALA A 104 8.10 2.23 11.60
CA ALA A 104 8.25 2.27 10.15
C ALA A 104 9.68 1.91 9.70
N ALA A 105 10.71 2.35 10.43
CA ALA A 105 12.10 2.02 10.13
C ALA A 105 12.38 0.50 10.18
N VAL A 106 11.65 -0.23 11.02
CA VAL A 106 11.80 -1.68 11.20
C VAL A 106 11.20 -2.50 10.05
N PHE A 107 10.41 -1.91 9.14
CA PHE A 107 9.85 -2.63 7.98
C PHE A 107 10.93 -3.25 7.08
N THR A 108 12.12 -2.66 7.05
CA THR A 108 13.28 -3.13 6.29
C THR A 108 14.31 -3.87 7.14
N ASP A 109 13.95 -4.31 8.36
CA ASP A 109 14.88 -5.05 9.21
C ASP A 109 15.31 -6.37 8.53
N LYS A 110 16.56 -6.78 8.75
CA LYS A 110 17.14 -7.99 8.15
C LYS A 110 16.47 -9.26 8.66
N ASP A 111 16.03 -9.27 9.92
CA ASP A 111 15.43 -10.43 10.56
C ASP A 111 13.92 -10.52 10.33
N SER A 112 13.43 -11.68 9.88
CA SER A 112 12.00 -11.88 9.61
C SER A 112 11.12 -11.88 10.86
N GLY A 113 11.65 -12.31 12.01
CA GLY A 113 10.92 -12.30 13.28
C GLY A 113 10.68 -10.88 13.79
N VAL A 114 11.69 -10.01 13.62
CA VAL A 114 11.58 -8.57 13.93
C VAL A 114 10.54 -7.90 13.01
N ARG A 115 10.60 -8.13 11.69
CA ARG A 115 9.59 -7.61 10.76
C ARG A 115 8.17 -8.10 11.09
N GLY A 116 8.02 -9.39 11.39
CA GLY A 116 6.74 -9.96 11.81
C GLY A 116 6.18 -9.32 13.07
N ALA A 117 7.03 -9.06 14.08
CA ALA A 117 6.62 -8.34 15.29
C ALA A 117 6.22 -6.88 14.98
N ALA A 118 6.90 -6.21 14.05
CA ALA A 118 6.55 -4.86 13.61
C ALA A 118 5.19 -4.81 12.92
N VAL A 119 4.85 -5.80 12.07
CA VAL A 119 3.52 -5.91 11.45
C VAL A 119 2.43 -6.08 12.50
N HIS A 120 2.64 -6.95 13.50
CA HIS A 120 1.66 -7.13 14.59
C HIS A 120 1.48 -5.87 15.45
N LEU A 121 2.57 -5.14 15.71
CA LEU A 121 2.50 -3.87 16.42
C LEU A 121 1.78 -2.81 15.57
N LEU A 122 2.06 -2.72 14.27
CA LEU A 122 1.38 -1.80 13.37
C LEU A 122 -0.13 -2.08 13.32
N GLN A 123 -0.54 -3.36 13.25
CA GLN A 123 -1.95 -3.74 13.29
C GLN A 123 -2.64 -3.33 14.60
N PHE A 124 -1.94 -3.51 15.73
CA PHE A 124 -2.43 -3.03 17.02
C PHE A 124 -2.58 -1.51 17.04
N LEU A 125 -1.55 -0.77 16.62
CA LEU A 125 -1.57 0.70 16.57
C LEU A 125 -2.67 1.22 15.64
N ALA A 126 -2.87 0.57 14.49
CA ALA A 126 -3.89 0.94 13.53
C ALA A 126 -5.32 0.79 14.08
N SER A 127 -5.55 -0.15 15.00
CA SER A 127 -6.83 -0.27 15.71
C SER A 127 -7.08 0.82 16.76
N LYS A 128 -6.06 1.62 17.10
CA LYS A 128 -6.11 2.64 18.17
C LYS A 128 -5.97 4.07 17.66
N ILE A 129 -5.37 4.26 16.50
CA ILE A 129 -5.06 5.59 15.94
C ILE A 129 -6.05 5.89 14.82
N ARG A 130 -6.68 7.06 14.86
CA ARG A 130 -7.57 7.49 13.78
C ARG A 130 -6.78 8.04 12.59
N ALA A 131 -7.40 8.03 11.40
CA ALA A 131 -6.77 8.50 10.17
C ALA A 131 -6.24 9.94 10.31
N GLU A 132 -6.97 10.83 10.98
CA GLU A 132 -6.57 12.23 11.14
C GLU A 132 -5.31 12.40 12.00
N GLN A 133 -5.08 11.47 12.94
CA GLN A 133 -3.94 11.52 13.84
C GLN A 133 -2.66 11.00 13.17
N ILE A 134 -2.76 9.95 12.34
CA ILE A 134 -1.61 9.40 11.62
C ILE A 134 -1.26 10.17 10.34
N ALA A 135 -2.23 10.89 9.75
CA ALA A 135 -2.07 11.60 8.48
C ALA A 135 -0.78 12.44 8.36
N PRO A 136 -0.34 13.23 9.36
CA PRO A 136 0.91 14.00 9.28
C PRO A 136 2.17 13.14 9.13
N PHE A 137 2.14 11.90 9.64
CA PHE A 137 3.27 10.95 9.62
C PHE A 137 3.15 9.93 8.48
N PHE A 138 1.99 9.84 7.84
CA PHE A 138 1.74 8.91 6.74
C PHE A 138 2.76 9.04 5.59
N PRO A 139 3.25 10.25 5.24
CA PRO A 139 4.39 10.42 4.36
C PRO A 139 5.61 9.55 4.66
N LEU A 140 5.99 9.44 5.94
CA LEU A 140 7.13 8.67 6.39
C LEU A 140 6.83 7.16 6.29
N VAL A 141 5.65 6.75 6.75
CA VAL A 141 5.20 5.35 6.69
C VAL A 141 5.16 4.85 5.25
N SER A 142 4.60 5.64 4.34
CA SER A 142 4.52 5.32 2.91
C SER A 142 5.90 5.22 2.26
N ALA A 143 6.86 6.07 2.66
CA ALA A 143 8.24 6.00 2.15
C ALA A 143 8.96 4.73 2.61
N HIS A 144 8.85 4.35 3.89
CA HIS A 144 9.40 3.09 4.40
C HIS A 144 8.75 1.86 3.76
N LEU A 145 7.43 1.87 3.57
CA LEU A 145 6.73 0.81 2.84
C LEU A 145 7.26 0.71 1.40
N SER A 146 7.40 1.84 0.71
CA SER A 146 7.90 1.85 -0.68
C SER A 146 9.31 1.29 -0.76
N SER A 147 10.19 1.72 0.15
CA SER A 147 11.55 1.18 0.27
C SER A 147 11.57 -0.32 0.57
N ALA A 148 10.61 -0.83 1.33
CA ALA A 148 10.51 -2.26 1.65
C ALA A 148 10.00 -3.07 0.44
N MET A 149 9.02 -2.55 -0.31
CA MET A 149 8.49 -3.17 -1.52
C MET A 149 9.53 -3.27 -2.63
N THR A 150 10.42 -2.29 -2.76
CA THR A 150 11.50 -2.29 -3.76
C THR A 150 12.84 -2.75 -3.20
N HIS A 151 12.84 -3.40 -2.02
CA HIS A 151 14.08 -3.81 -1.35
C HIS A 151 14.76 -4.96 -2.10
N ILE A 152 16.09 -5.01 -2.10
CA ILE A 152 16.87 -6.08 -2.79
C ILE A 152 16.63 -7.50 -2.24
N SER A 153 16.14 -7.60 -1.00
CA SER A 153 15.84 -8.88 -0.34
C SER A 153 14.36 -9.20 -0.50
N GLU A 154 14.08 -10.30 -1.20
CA GLU A 154 12.73 -10.81 -1.47
C GLU A 154 11.93 -11.08 -0.20
N GLY A 155 12.56 -11.53 0.89
CA GLY A 155 11.87 -11.74 2.16
C GLY A 155 11.35 -10.44 2.78
N ILE A 156 12.05 -9.31 2.53
CA ILE A 156 11.59 -7.98 2.95
C ILE A 156 10.47 -7.51 2.03
N GLN A 157 10.58 -7.73 0.71
CA GLN A 157 9.50 -7.43 -0.23
C GLN A 157 8.21 -8.19 0.15
N GLU A 158 8.30 -9.48 0.45
CA GLU A 158 7.18 -10.33 0.85
C GLU A 158 6.51 -9.83 2.14
N ASP A 159 7.29 -9.50 3.18
CA ASP A 159 6.75 -9.00 4.44
C ASP A 159 6.18 -7.57 4.31
N SER A 160 6.72 -6.75 3.39
CA SER A 160 6.19 -5.41 3.10
C SER A 160 4.74 -5.45 2.59
N LEU A 161 4.36 -6.53 1.90
CA LEU A 161 2.99 -6.73 1.44
C LEU A 161 2.00 -6.95 2.60
N LYS A 162 2.47 -7.44 3.75
CA LYS A 162 1.67 -7.55 4.98
C LYS A 162 1.48 -6.18 5.64
N VAL A 163 2.52 -5.34 5.63
CA VAL A 163 2.41 -3.93 6.05
C VAL A 163 1.38 -3.21 5.18
N LEU A 164 1.46 -3.40 3.86
CA LEU A 164 0.50 -2.85 2.90
C LEU A 164 -0.94 -3.28 3.20
N ASP A 165 -1.17 -4.55 3.55
CA ASP A 165 -2.51 -5.04 3.92
C ASP A 165 -3.07 -4.28 5.13
N VAL A 166 -2.28 -4.08 6.18
CA VAL A 166 -2.70 -3.34 7.39
C VAL A 166 -3.07 -1.89 7.05
N LEU A 167 -2.26 -1.24 6.21
CA LEU A 167 -2.51 0.15 5.79
C LEU A 167 -3.71 0.27 4.86
N LEU A 168 -3.91 -0.68 3.93
CA LEU A 168 -5.08 -0.73 3.06
C LEU A 168 -6.38 -0.93 3.84
N GLU A 169 -6.33 -1.74 4.90
CA GLU A 169 -7.50 -2.02 5.75
C GLU A 169 -7.84 -0.84 6.65
N SER A 170 -6.83 -0.18 7.23
CA SER A 170 -7.06 0.84 8.27
C SER A 170 -7.07 2.27 7.73
N TYR A 171 -6.31 2.55 6.67
CA TYR A 171 -6.06 3.90 6.15
C TYR A 171 -6.10 3.99 4.61
N PRO A 172 -7.15 3.48 3.94
CA PRO A 172 -7.20 3.41 2.47
C PRO A 172 -7.03 4.79 1.81
N ALA A 173 -7.73 5.82 2.30
CA ALA A 173 -7.68 7.17 1.72
C ALA A 173 -6.26 7.77 1.76
N LEU A 174 -5.58 7.69 2.92
CA LEU A 174 -4.21 8.20 3.08
C LEU A 174 -3.21 7.44 2.19
N LEU A 175 -3.44 6.15 1.98
CA LEU A 175 -2.59 5.32 1.12
C LEU A 175 -2.77 5.66 -0.36
N THR A 176 -4.01 5.95 -0.78
CA THR A 176 -4.31 6.30 -2.18
C THR A 176 -3.82 7.68 -2.59
N ASP A 177 -3.58 8.60 -1.66
CA ASP A 177 -3.00 9.93 -1.94
C ASP A 177 -1.62 9.87 -2.62
N ARG A 178 -0.90 8.74 -2.48
CA ARG A 178 0.42 8.49 -3.09
C ARG A 178 0.39 7.36 -4.11
N SER A 179 -0.65 7.32 -4.94
CA SER A 179 -0.89 6.20 -5.84
C SER A 179 0.23 5.97 -6.84
N SER A 180 0.83 7.01 -7.40
CA SER A 180 1.86 6.91 -8.46
C SER A 180 3.05 6.03 -8.05
N ILE A 181 3.63 6.30 -6.87
CA ILE A 181 4.79 5.59 -6.34
C ILE A 181 4.43 4.13 -6.06
N LEU A 182 3.31 3.87 -5.38
CA LEU A 182 2.90 2.51 -5.03
C LEU A 182 2.56 1.67 -6.27
N LEU A 183 1.92 2.26 -7.28
CA LEU A 183 1.62 1.60 -8.55
C LEU A 183 2.90 1.19 -9.28
N LYS A 184 3.92 2.04 -9.27
CA LYS A 184 5.25 1.69 -9.81
C LYS A 184 5.87 0.52 -9.03
N ASN A 185 5.80 0.54 -7.71
CA ASN A 185 6.31 -0.57 -6.89
C ASN A 185 5.59 -1.89 -7.19
N PHE A 186 4.28 -1.87 -7.42
CA PHE A 186 3.52 -3.06 -7.84
C PHE A 186 4.00 -3.61 -9.18
N VAL A 187 4.29 -2.74 -10.15
CA VAL A 187 4.84 -3.15 -11.45
C VAL A 187 6.22 -3.80 -11.26
N GLU A 188 7.10 -3.20 -10.46
CA GLU A 188 8.44 -3.74 -10.18
C GLU A 188 8.40 -5.08 -9.40
N LEU A 189 7.37 -5.33 -8.60
CA LEU A 189 7.21 -6.61 -7.90
C LEU A 189 6.86 -7.78 -8.84
N ILE A 190 6.17 -7.52 -9.95
CA ILE A 190 5.76 -8.55 -10.92
C ILE A 190 6.61 -8.58 -12.19
N SER A 191 7.46 -7.57 -12.40
CA SER A 191 8.19 -7.38 -13.65
C SER A 191 9.52 -6.67 -13.43
N HIS A 192 10.39 -6.74 -14.43
CA HIS A 192 11.65 -6.00 -14.46
C HIS A 192 11.75 -5.21 -15.76
N GLN A 193 12.36 -4.04 -15.68
CA GLN A 193 12.54 -3.16 -16.84
C GLN A 193 13.67 -3.68 -17.73
N GLN A 194 13.37 -3.96 -18.99
CA GLN A 194 14.36 -4.34 -19.99
C GLN A 194 14.88 -3.09 -20.71
N LEU A 195 16.18 -2.80 -20.59
CA LEU A 195 16.85 -1.85 -21.45
C LEU A 195 17.09 -2.52 -22.80
N SER A 196 16.21 -2.27 -23.77
CA SER A 196 16.36 -2.83 -25.11
C SER A 196 17.64 -2.28 -25.78
N LYS A 197 18.70 -3.09 -25.85
CA LYS A 197 19.90 -2.81 -26.67
C LYS A 197 19.64 -2.93 -28.18
N ARG A 198 18.39 -3.17 -28.61
CA ARG A 198 18.08 -3.47 -30.00
C ARG A 198 16.91 -2.62 -30.50
N LEU A 199 17.24 -1.85 -31.54
CA LEU A 199 16.38 -1.19 -32.53
C LEU A 199 16.04 0.30 -32.30
N LYS A 200 16.56 1.10 -33.24
CA LYS A 200 16.42 2.55 -33.40
C LYS A 200 14.99 2.97 -33.78
N SER A 201 14.02 2.69 -32.92
CA SER A 201 12.64 3.13 -33.06
C SER A 201 12.08 3.51 -31.69
N ARG A 202 12.32 4.75 -31.29
CA ARG A 202 11.56 5.57 -30.33
C ARG A 202 11.03 4.87 -29.05
N ASP A 203 11.74 5.06 -27.95
CA ASP A 203 11.24 5.28 -26.57
C ASP A 203 10.20 4.32 -25.94
N LYS A 204 10.09 3.05 -26.34
CA LYS A 204 9.28 2.09 -25.58
C LYS A 204 10.12 1.32 -24.54
N LEU A 205 10.02 1.76 -23.29
CA LEU A 205 10.41 0.95 -22.13
C LEU A 205 9.55 -0.33 -22.14
N SER A 206 10.19 -1.50 -22.30
CA SER A 206 9.50 -2.79 -22.27
C SER A 206 9.68 -3.43 -20.89
N TRP A 207 8.57 -3.82 -20.27
CA TRP A 207 8.55 -4.56 -19.01
C TRP A 207 8.34 -6.04 -19.30
N MET A 208 9.06 -6.91 -18.61
CA MET A 208 8.92 -8.36 -18.73
C MET A 208 8.66 -8.96 -17.37
N LEU A 209 7.79 -9.98 -17.29
CA LEU A 209 7.51 -10.67 -16.03
C LEU A 209 8.80 -11.14 -15.34
N SER A 210 8.88 -10.88 -14.04
CA SER A 210 9.94 -11.43 -13.21
C SER A 210 9.69 -12.92 -12.98
N VAL A 211 10.78 -13.69 -12.91
CA VAL A 211 10.75 -15.05 -12.40
C VAL A 211 11.09 -14.96 -10.93
N ASN A 212 10.22 -15.46 -10.05
CA ASN A 212 10.46 -15.39 -8.62
C ASN A 212 11.66 -16.28 -8.24
N PRO A 213 12.76 -15.72 -7.68
CA PRO A 213 13.92 -16.51 -7.27
C PRO A 213 13.73 -17.18 -5.89
N ASN A 214 12.72 -16.75 -5.11
CA ASN A 214 12.47 -17.30 -3.79
C ASN A 214 11.91 -18.73 -3.92
N ARG A 215 12.71 -19.73 -3.52
CA ARG A 215 12.38 -21.17 -3.67
C ARG A 215 11.13 -21.65 -2.91
N ARG A 216 10.48 -20.77 -2.14
CA ARG A 216 9.32 -21.11 -1.29
C ARG A 216 8.00 -21.13 -2.04
N VAL A 217 7.83 -20.27 -3.04
CA VAL A 217 6.57 -20.11 -3.80
C VAL A 217 6.86 -20.00 -5.28
N THR A 218 5.93 -20.49 -6.12
CA THR A 218 6.09 -20.38 -7.57
C THR A 218 5.94 -18.93 -8.04
N SER A 219 6.46 -18.61 -9.23
CA SER A 219 6.28 -17.28 -9.84
C SER A 219 4.78 -16.93 -9.99
N GLN A 220 3.95 -17.90 -10.37
CA GLN A 220 2.50 -17.72 -10.47
C GLN A 220 1.87 -17.37 -9.11
N GLN A 221 2.23 -18.09 -8.04
CA GLN A 221 1.74 -17.82 -6.70
C GLN A 221 2.17 -16.44 -6.18
N TRP A 222 3.43 -16.05 -6.46
CA TRP A 222 3.92 -14.71 -6.15
C TRP A 222 3.09 -13.64 -6.85
N ARG A 223 2.87 -13.78 -8.16
CA ARG A 223 2.06 -12.81 -8.91
C ARG A 223 0.61 -12.78 -8.44
N LEU A 224 0.01 -13.93 -8.13
CA LEU A 224 -1.32 -13.98 -7.53
C LEU A 224 -1.36 -13.17 -6.21
N ASN A 225 -0.33 -13.31 -5.38
CA ASN A 225 -0.18 -12.60 -4.11
C ASN A 225 -0.10 -11.07 -4.31
N VAL A 226 0.70 -10.61 -5.28
CA VAL A 226 0.87 -9.19 -5.60
C VAL A 226 -0.37 -8.60 -6.27
N LEU A 227 -0.92 -9.28 -7.30
CA LEU A 227 -2.08 -8.80 -8.05
C LEU A 227 -3.35 -8.73 -7.18
N THR A 228 -3.49 -9.63 -6.21
CA THR A 228 -4.60 -9.54 -5.23
C THR A 228 -4.53 -8.23 -4.44
N ARG A 229 -3.34 -7.78 -4.04
CA ARG A 229 -3.15 -6.51 -3.33
C ARG A 229 -3.27 -5.31 -4.26
N LEU A 230 -2.76 -5.39 -5.49
CA LEU A 230 -2.94 -4.35 -6.49
C LEU A 230 -4.44 -4.12 -6.77
N LYS A 231 -5.23 -5.20 -6.90
CA LYS A 231 -6.68 -5.09 -7.03
C LYS A 231 -7.30 -4.36 -5.83
N ARG A 232 -6.95 -4.73 -4.59
CA ARG A 232 -7.46 -4.06 -3.38
C ARG A 232 -7.09 -2.58 -3.35
N PHE A 233 -5.86 -2.27 -3.75
CA PHE A 233 -5.38 -0.89 -3.85
C PHE A 233 -6.16 -0.09 -4.90
N LEU A 234 -6.32 -0.61 -6.11
CA LEU A 234 -7.11 0.05 -7.17
C LEU A 234 -8.59 0.18 -6.80
N GLN A 235 -9.14 -0.79 -6.07
CA GLN A 235 -10.50 -0.71 -5.53
C GLN A 235 -10.61 0.47 -4.55
N ALA A 236 -9.65 0.64 -3.63
CA ALA A 236 -9.62 1.78 -2.74
C ALA A 236 -9.50 3.12 -3.50
N VAL A 237 -8.71 3.18 -4.58
CA VAL A 237 -8.63 4.37 -5.46
C VAL A 237 -9.98 4.67 -6.10
N VAL A 238 -10.68 3.64 -6.59
CA VAL A 238 -12.02 3.77 -7.20
C VAL A 238 -13.07 4.21 -6.19
N ASP A 239 -13.02 3.73 -4.95
CA ASP A 239 -14.01 3.99 -3.92
C ASP A 239 -13.81 5.37 -3.28
N GLY A 240 -12.56 5.73 -2.94
CA GLY A 240 -12.24 7.04 -2.37
C GLY A 240 -12.55 8.21 -3.31
N SER A 241 -12.66 7.95 -4.61
CA SER A 241 -13.07 8.95 -5.58
C SER A 241 -14.59 9.10 -5.71
N ASN A 242 -15.40 8.10 -5.32
CA ASN A 242 -16.87 8.22 -5.26
C ASN A 242 -17.33 8.95 -3.98
N GLU A 243 -16.62 8.77 -2.86
CA GLU A 243 -16.96 9.45 -1.58
C GLU A 243 -16.86 10.98 -1.66
N THR A 244 -16.01 11.50 -2.54
CA THR A 244 -15.95 12.95 -2.82
C THR A 244 -17.23 13.51 -3.45
N GLU A 245 -18.08 12.65 -4.01
CA GLU A 245 -19.34 13.00 -4.66
C GLU A 245 -20.58 12.63 -3.80
N ASP A 246 -20.48 11.67 -2.87
CA ASP A 246 -21.64 11.04 -2.21
C ASP A 246 -21.94 11.52 -0.77
N GLU A 247 -21.08 12.31 -0.12
CA GLU A 247 -21.41 13.06 1.13
C GLU A 247 -22.28 14.31 0.84
N GLY A 248 -23.09 14.26 -0.22
CA GLY A 248 -23.88 15.36 -0.75
C GLY A 248 -25.27 14.98 -1.26
N LEU A 249 -25.71 13.72 -1.14
CA LEU A 249 -27.01 13.29 -1.69
C LEU A 249 -27.80 12.46 -0.69
N GLN A 250 -28.35 13.14 0.32
CA GLN A 250 -29.69 12.78 0.77
C GLN A 250 -30.67 13.62 -0.04
N GLU A 251 -31.32 12.95 -0.99
CA GLU A 251 -32.37 13.47 -1.85
C GLU A 251 -33.41 14.25 -1.04
N GLN A 252 -33.37 15.59 -1.14
CA GLN A 252 -34.58 16.38 -1.12
C GLN A 252 -34.81 16.90 -2.53
N LYS A 253 -35.89 16.38 -3.13
CA LYS A 253 -36.54 16.91 -4.33
C LYS A 253 -36.64 18.43 -4.28
N ASP A 254 -36.26 19.05 -5.40
CA ASP A 254 -36.72 20.34 -5.89
C ASP A 254 -36.53 21.56 -4.97
N SER A 255 -35.35 22.19 -5.06
CA SER A 255 -35.28 23.65 -5.11
C SER A 255 -34.13 24.11 -6.04
N PRO A 256 -34.37 25.04 -6.98
CA PRO A 256 -33.30 25.63 -7.76
C PRO A 256 -32.61 26.69 -6.90
N HIS A 257 -31.28 26.64 -6.84
CA HIS A 257 -30.36 27.58 -6.16
C HIS A 257 -30.02 27.29 -4.69
N SER A 258 -29.05 26.40 -4.46
CA SER A 258 -28.12 26.59 -3.34
C SER A 258 -27.07 27.64 -3.75
N LEU A 259 -27.44 28.92 -3.66
CA LEU A 259 -26.52 30.04 -3.86
C LEU A 259 -25.48 30.04 -2.73
N ARG A 260 -24.25 29.67 -3.07
CA ARG A 260 -23.08 29.86 -2.20
C ARG A 260 -22.88 31.38 -2.06
N ASN A 261 -23.40 32.00 -0.99
CA ASN A 261 -23.26 33.43 -0.76
C ASN A 261 -21.83 33.72 -0.24
N PRO A 262 -20.92 34.32 -1.04
CA PRO A 262 -19.61 34.70 -0.54
C PRO A 262 -19.76 35.86 0.46
N ILE A 263 -19.20 35.71 1.65
CA ILE A 263 -19.12 36.80 2.63
C ILE A 263 -17.98 37.72 2.19
N PHE A 264 -18.30 38.93 1.74
CA PHE A 264 -17.31 39.96 1.46
C PHE A 264 -16.96 40.72 2.74
N ILE A 265 -15.71 40.55 3.21
CA ILE A 265 -15.21 41.22 4.42
C ILE A 265 -14.30 42.38 3.99
N SER A 266 -14.67 43.59 4.39
CA SER A 266 -13.77 44.74 4.31
C SER A 266 -13.03 44.89 5.63
N TRP A 267 -11.74 44.55 5.67
CA TRP A 267 -10.93 44.59 6.89
C TRP A 267 -10.89 45.97 7.56
N LYS A 268 -11.01 47.05 6.77
CA LYS A 268 -11.09 48.43 7.28
C LYS A 268 -12.40 48.69 8.04
N VAL A 269 -13.52 48.12 7.59
CA VAL A 269 -14.84 48.30 8.19
C VAL A 269 -15.01 47.40 9.42
N HIS A 270 -14.48 46.18 9.36
CA HIS A 270 -14.42 45.28 10.51
C HIS A 270 -13.58 45.86 11.66
N ALA A 271 -12.42 46.46 11.36
CA ALA A 271 -11.57 47.08 12.38
C ALA A 271 -12.25 48.25 13.12
N ASN A 272 -13.24 48.89 12.48
CA ASN A 272 -14.04 49.96 13.08
C ASN A 272 -15.31 49.45 13.77
N ASN A 273 -15.46 48.14 14.00
CA ASN A 273 -16.65 47.50 14.59
C ASN A 273 -17.97 47.78 13.84
N GLN A 274 -17.89 48.12 12.55
CA GLN A 274 -19.08 48.39 11.71
C GLN A 274 -19.53 47.16 10.92
N GLN A 275 -18.76 46.07 10.93
CA GLN A 275 -19.09 44.81 10.29
C GLN A 275 -18.71 43.65 11.22
N HIS A 276 -19.67 42.81 11.61
CA HIS A 276 -19.45 41.64 12.44
C HIS A 276 -19.39 40.36 11.59
N ILE A 277 -18.47 39.44 11.91
CA ILE A 277 -18.34 38.16 11.21
C ILE A 277 -19.13 37.10 11.99
N HIS A 278 -20.30 36.72 11.47
CA HIS A 278 -21.10 35.64 12.05
C HIS A 278 -20.70 34.30 11.42
N LEU A 279 -19.79 33.58 12.08
CA LEU A 279 -19.20 32.31 11.61
C LEU A 279 -20.23 31.20 11.29
N TYR A 280 -21.45 31.30 11.82
CA TYR A 280 -22.49 30.27 11.70
C TYR A 280 -23.78 30.74 11.06
N GLU A 281 -23.84 31.97 10.53
CA GLU A 281 -25.08 32.55 9.98
C GLU A 281 -25.68 31.68 8.85
N ASN A 282 -24.83 30.96 8.11
CA ASN A 282 -25.21 30.05 7.02
C ASN A 282 -24.83 28.58 7.28
N GLY A 283 -24.35 28.25 8.48
CA GLY A 283 -24.08 26.88 8.89
C GLY A 283 -25.35 26.37 9.56
N GLY A 284 -26.07 25.44 8.92
CA GLY A 284 -27.26 24.82 9.54
C GLY A 284 -26.95 24.15 10.90
N LEU A 285 -27.84 23.28 11.39
CA LEU A 285 -27.72 22.63 12.71
C LEU A 285 -26.36 21.95 13.01
N ARG A 286 -25.51 21.73 12.00
CA ARG A 286 -24.11 21.33 12.16
C ARG A 286 -23.20 22.23 11.32
N PRO A 287 -22.08 22.73 11.88
CA PRO A 287 -21.10 23.47 11.10
C PRO A 287 -20.48 22.54 10.03
N LYS A 288 -20.63 22.90 8.75
CA LYS A 288 -19.91 22.24 7.66
C LYS A 288 -18.42 22.58 7.80
N MET A 289 -17.61 21.65 8.29
CA MET A 289 -16.14 21.78 8.40
C MET A 289 -15.42 21.62 7.05
N ASN A 290 -16.14 21.66 5.93
CA ASN A 290 -15.57 21.64 4.59
C ASN A 290 -15.03 23.03 4.24
N SER A 291 -13.94 23.42 4.90
CA SER A 291 -13.19 24.62 4.58
C SER A 291 -12.52 24.46 3.21
N SER A 292 -12.79 25.38 2.27
CA SER A 292 -11.99 25.52 1.05
C SER A 292 -10.57 26.02 1.34
N PHE A 293 -10.33 26.53 2.55
CA PHE A 293 -8.99 26.81 3.05
C PHE A 293 -8.46 25.59 3.78
N ARG A 294 -7.69 24.77 3.06
CA ARG A 294 -6.81 23.78 3.70
C ARG A 294 -5.55 24.53 4.13
N LEU A 295 -5.18 24.43 5.42
CA LEU A 295 -3.80 24.71 5.81
C LEU A 295 -2.89 23.88 4.89
N ARG A 296 -1.89 24.51 4.27
CA ARG A 296 -0.97 23.84 3.34
C ARG A 296 -0.52 22.51 3.96
N SER A 297 -0.95 21.40 3.37
CA SER A 297 -0.37 20.09 3.69
C SER A 297 1.11 20.17 3.35
N LEU A 298 1.98 19.63 4.22
CA LEU A 298 3.42 19.58 3.98
C LEU A 298 3.75 18.86 2.65
N ALA A 299 2.81 18.06 2.12
CA ALA A 299 2.88 17.47 0.79
C ALA A 299 2.98 18.51 -0.35
N SER A 300 2.50 19.75 -0.17
CA SER A 300 2.55 20.78 -1.21
C SER A 300 3.94 21.37 -1.43
N VAL A 301 4.91 21.07 -0.57
CA VAL A 301 6.29 21.60 -0.68
C VAL A 301 7.18 20.65 -1.47
N MET A 302 6.80 19.37 -1.62
CA MET A 302 7.65 18.35 -2.25
C MET A 302 7.14 17.77 -3.56
N ASP A 303 5.93 18.07 -4.03
CA ASP A 303 5.60 17.79 -5.42
C ASP A 303 4.45 18.65 -5.91
N SER A 304 4.55 19.14 -7.15
CA SER A 304 3.37 19.46 -7.96
C SER A 304 2.41 18.30 -7.81
N ALA A 305 1.22 18.51 -7.22
CA ALA A 305 0.26 17.45 -6.92
C ALA A 305 0.16 16.47 -8.10
N GLU A 306 0.89 15.36 -8.04
CA GLU A 306 0.82 14.34 -9.06
C GLU A 306 -0.63 13.88 -9.01
N LYS A 307 -1.40 14.17 -10.06
CA LYS A 307 -2.82 13.85 -10.12
C LYS A 307 -3.09 12.33 -10.08
N GLY A 308 -2.09 11.50 -9.73
CA GLY A 308 -2.19 10.06 -9.59
C GLY A 308 -2.88 9.44 -10.81
N LEU A 309 -3.79 8.50 -10.55
CA LEU A 309 -4.69 7.95 -11.57
C LEU A 309 -5.92 8.83 -11.88
N SER A 310 -6.06 9.98 -11.22
CA SER A 310 -7.13 10.97 -11.50
C SER A 310 -6.82 11.84 -12.72
N SER A 311 -5.64 11.71 -13.33
CA SER A 311 -5.34 12.28 -14.64
C SER A 311 -5.50 11.21 -15.72
N ALA A 312 -6.24 11.52 -16.78
CA ALA A 312 -6.44 10.62 -17.92
C ALA A 312 -5.10 10.21 -18.58
N GLU A 313 -4.12 11.11 -18.61
CA GLU A 313 -2.79 10.85 -19.18
C GLU A 313 -1.98 9.86 -18.31
N ASN A 314 -2.00 10.05 -16.99
CA ASN A 314 -1.31 9.16 -16.06
C ASN A 314 -1.97 7.77 -16.03
N LEU A 315 -3.31 7.73 -16.05
CA LEU A 315 -4.06 6.49 -16.13
C LEU A 315 -3.74 5.74 -17.42
N LYS A 316 -3.73 6.46 -18.56
CA LYS A 316 -3.34 5.89 -19.85
C LYS A 316 -1.91 5.34 -19.82
N GLY A 317 -0.94 6.11 -19.32
CA GLY A 317 0.45 5.66 -19.19
C GLY A 317 0.60 4.44 -18.28
N PHE A 318 -0.17 4.36 -17.19
CA PHE A 318 -0.20 3.18 -16.34
C PHE A 318 -0.81 1.97 -17.05
N ILE A 319 -1.93 2.16 -17.78
CA ILE A 319 -2.57 1.11 -18.60
C ILE A 319 -1.61 0.55 -19.65
N GLU A 320 -0.85 1.42 -20.33
CA GLU A 320 0.17 1.04 -21.32
C GLU A 320 1.26 0.12 -20.74
N ILE A 321 1.55 0.22 -19.45
CA ILE A 321 2.51 -0.62 -18.74
C ILE A 321 1.86 -1.89 -18.21
N ILE A 322 0.73 -1.79 -17.50
CA ILE A 322 0.18 -2.90 -16.72
C ILE A 322 -0.60 -3.91 -17.56
N ILE A 323 -1.36 -3.50 -18.59
CA ILE A 323 -2.19 -4.45 -19.37
C ILE A 323 -1.32 -5.52 -20.07
N PRO A 324 -0.21 -5.18 -20.75
CA PRO A 324 0.67 -6.19 -21.33
C PRO A 324 1.16 -7.22 -20.31
N LEU A 325 1.56 -6.78 -19.11
CA LEU A 325 1.99 -7.67 -18.03
C LEU A 325 0.85 -8.57 -17.53
N LEU A 326 -0.37 -8.05 -17.46
CA LEU A 326 -1.55 -8.83 -17.09
C LEU A 326 -1.90 -9.89 -18.14
N ILE A 327 -1.73 -9.57 -19.42
CA ILE A 327 -1.88 -10.53 -20.52
C ILE A 327 -0.81 -11.62 -20.40
N GLU A 328 0.45 -11.28 -20.13
CA GLU A 328 1.50 -12.28 -19.88
C GLU A 328 1.17 -13.17 -18.67
N CYS A 329 0.66 -12.60 -17.57
CA CYS A 329 0.22 -13.37 -16.41
C CYS A 329 -0.91 -14.35 -16.76
N TRP A 330 -1.85 -13.92 -17.61
CA TRP A 330 -2.93 -14.79 -18.09
C TRP A 330 -2.41 -15.92 -18.97
N ILE A 331 -1.51 -15.61 -19.89
CA ILE A 331 -0.88 -16.58 -20.79
C ILE A 331 -0.15 -17.65 -19.99
N GLU A 332 0.59 -17.25 -18.95
CA GLU A 332 1.32 -18.17 -18.06
C GLU A 332 0.38 -19.09 -17.27
N ALA A 333 -0.80 -18.62 -16.85
CA ALA A 333 -1.80 -19.45 -16.15
C ALA A 333 -2.68 -20.28 -17.09
N SER A 334 -2.63 -20.03 -18.41
CA SER A 334 -3.52 -20.70 -19.35
C SER A 334 -3.07 -22.15 -19.62
N PRO A 335 -3.93 -23.16 -19.45
CA PRO A 335 -3.60 -24.57 -19.72
C PRO A 335 -3.35 -24.84 -21.22
N ALA A 336 -3.71 -23.90 -22.10
CA ALA A 336 -3.56 -24.03 -23.55
C ALA A 336 -2.10 -24.25 -24.00
N GLN A 337 -1.10 -23.85 -23.19
CA GLN A 337 0.31 -24.10 -23.49
C GLN A 337 0.73 -25.55 -23.17
N SER A 338 0.04 -26.20 -22.23
CA SER A 338 0.43 -27.50 -21.70
C SER A 338 -0.45 -28.65 -22.23
N ALA A 339 -1.73 -28.38 -22.51
CA ALA A 339 -2.69 -29.36 -23.01
C ALA A 339 -3.77 -28.70 -23.91
N PRO A 340 -3.61 -28.72 -25.26
CA PRO A 340 -4.51 -28.01 -26.18
C PRO A 340 -5.97 -28.50 -26.17
N ILE A 341 -6.23 -29.72 -25.72
CA ILE A 341 -7.55 -30.39 -25.80
C ILE A 341 -8.47 -29.98 -24.62
N LEU A 342 -7.91 -29.55 -23.48
CA LEU A 342 -8.64 -29.15 -22.26
C LEU A 342 -8.50 -27.64 -21.96
N GLY A 343 -8.32 -26.80 -22.98
CA GLY A 343 -7.92 -25.39 -22.81
C GLY A 343 -8.89 -24.50 -21.99
N ASN A 344 -10.11 -24.95 -21.74
CA ASN A 344 -11.13 -24.27 -20.94
C ASN A 344 -11.21 -24.76 -19.47
N LEU A 345 -10.58 -25.88 -19.12
CA LEU A 345 -10.60 -26.45 -17.77
C LEU A 345 -9.43 -25.90 -16.96
N LEU A 346 -9.75 -25.18 -15.88
CA LEU A 346 -8.77 -24.46 -15.06
C LEU A 346 -8.55 -25.14 -13.71
N GLU A 347 -7.30 -25.21 -13.28
CA GLU A 347 -6.96 -25.45 -11.88
C GLU A 347 -7.33 -24.23 -11.01
N SER A 348 -7.57 -24.47 -9.72
CA SER A 348 -8.00 -23.41 -8.78
C SER A 348 -7.05 -22.21 -8.76
N ASP A 349 -5.74 -22.44 -8.71
CA ASP A 349 -4.74 -21.36 -8.62
C ASP A 349 -4.69 -20.53 -9.90
N CYS A 350 -4.78 -21.18 -11.08
CA CYS A 350 -4.86 -20.51 -12.37
C CYS A 350 -6.13 -19.66 -12.48
N GLN A 351 -7.28 -20.20 -12.07
CA GLN A 351 -8.54 -19.46 -12.06
C GLN A 351 -8.47 -18.22 -11.17
N GLN A 352 -7.85 -18.33 -9.99
CA GLN A 352 -7.66 -17.19 -9.09
C GLN A 352 -6.78 -16.10 -9.72
N LEU A 353 -5.67 -16.48 -10.37
CA LEU A 353 -4.79 -15.52 -11.05
C LEU A 353 -5.51 -14.82 -12.18
N MET A 354 -6.20 -15.58 -13.04
CA MET A 354 -7.02 -15.08 -14.14
C MET A 354 -8.13 -14.13 -13.64
N GLN A 355 -8.76 -14.44 -12.51
CA GLN A 355 -9.75 -13.55 -11.89
C GLN A 355 -9.13 -12.25 -11.40
N GLN A 356 -7.91 -12.25 -10.84
CA GLN A 356 -7.25 -11.00 -10.46
C GLN A 356 -6.90 -10.16 -11.68
N VAL A 357 -6.39 -10.79 -12.75
CA VAL A 357 -6.12 -10.11 -14.03
C VAL A 357 -7.35 -9.37 -14.54
N LEU A 358 -8.49 -10.06 -14.68
CA LEU A 358 -9.72 -9.41 -15.16
C LEU A 358 -10.26 -8.38 -14.17
N SER A 359 -10.16 -8.63 -12.86
CA SER A 359 -10.60 -7.66 -11.85
C SER A 359 -9.81 -6.35 -11.96
N ILE A 360 -8.50 -6.42 -12.18
CA ILE A 360 -7.64 -5.24 -12.35
C ILE A 360 -8.00 -4.50 -13.65
N ILE A 361 -8.11 -5.21 -14.78
CA ILE A 361 -8.51 -4.59 -16.07
C ILE A 361 -9.88 -3.90 -15.93
N HIS A 362 -10.83 -4.56 -15.27
CA HIS A 362 -12.15 -3.99 -15.03
C HIS A 362 -12.08 -2.71 -14.17
N LEU A 363 -11.27 -2.68 -13.11
CA LEU A 363 -11.11 -1.49 -12.27
C LEU A 363 -10.46 -0.33 -13.03
N LEU A 364 -9.44 -0.62 -13.85
CA LEU A 364 -8.83 0.38 -14.73
C LEU A 364 -9.87 0.96 -15.69
N TRP A 365 -10.76 0.13 -16.21
CA TRP A 365 -11.84 0.56 -17.09
C TRP A 365 -12.97 1.32 -16.39
N LYS A 366 -13.20 1.04 -15.11
CA LYS A 366 -14.09 1.87 -14.29
C LYS A 366 -13.49 3.27 -14.07
N LEU A 367 -12.17 3.36 -13.90
CA LEU A 367 -11.48 4.66 -13.78
C LEU A 367 -11.52 5.46 -15.09
N THR A 368 -11.40 4.83 -16.25
CA THR A 368 -11.46 5.53 -17.54
C THR A 368 -12.83 6.18 -17.81
N LYS A 369 -13.91 5.52 -17.39
CA LYS A 369 -15.30 6.01 -17.55
C LYS A 369 -15.64 7.24 -16.70
N ARG A 370 -14.78 7.64 -15.77
CA ARG A 370 -14.98 8.85 -14.96
C ARG A 370 -14.49 10.12 -15.66
N HIS A 371 -13.69 10.00 -16.73
CA HIS A 371 -13.14 11.16 -17.41
C HIS A 371 -14.08 11.70 -18.49
N ASP A 372 -14.11 13.03 -18.66
CA ASP A 372 -14.92 13.72 -19.68
C ASP A 372 -14.63 13.22 -21.11
N GLU A 373 -13.45 12.65 -21.35
CA GLU A 373 -13.04 12.06 -22.63
C GLU A 373 -13.29 10.55 -22.74
N THR A 374 -14.31 10.02 -22.04
CA THR A 374 -14.63 8.58 -21.99
C THR A 374 -14.66 7.94 -23.39
N CYS A 375 -15.32 8.54 -24.37
CA CYS A 375 -15.40 7.97 -25.73
C CYS A 375 -14.03 7.84 -26.43
N LYS A 376 -13.13 8.82 -26.26
CA LYS A 376 -11.77 8.76 -26.84
C LYS A 376 -10.95 7.65 -26.19
N MET A 377 -11.07 7.53 -24.86
CA MET A 377 -10.39 6.49 -24.09
C MET A 377 -10.93 5.10 -24.45
N GLU A 378 -12.24 4.96 -24.65
CA GLU A 378 -12.88 3.72 -25.07
C GLU A 378 -12.37 3.24 -26.44
N LEU A 379 -12.34 4.15 -27.42
CA LEU A 379 -11.78 3.88 -28.75
C LEU A 379 -10.29 3.52 -28.68
N TRP A 380 -9.51 4.26 -27.89
CA TRP A 380 -8.08 4.00 -27.73
C TRP A 380 -7.83 2.59 -27.16
N LEU A 381 -8.52 2.21 -26.09
CA LEU A 381 -8.36 0.89 -25.47
C LEU A 381 -8.81 -0.23 -26.40
N ARG A 382 -9.89 -0.03 -27.16
CA ARG A 382 -10.31 -0.97 -28.21
C ARG A 382 -9.21 -1.15 -29.26
N MET A 383 -8.66 -0.06 -29.79
CA MET A 383 -7.64 -0.13 -30.84
C MET A 383 -6.35 -0.82 -30.40
N ASN A 384 -5.97 -0.69 -29.13
CA ASN A 384 -4.71 -1.24 -28.63
C ASN A 384 -4.81 -2.68 -28.10
N TYR A 385 -5.95 -3.07 -27.51
CA TYR A 385 -6.01 -4.33 -26.74
C TYR A 385 -7.07 -5.34 -27.18
N LEU A 386 -8.02 -4.96 -28.06
CA LEU A 386 -9.09 -5.88 -28.46
C LEU A 386 -8.57 -7.14 -29.15
N VAL A 387 -7.55 -6.99 -30.02
CA VAL A 387 -6.97 -8.12 -30.75
C VAL A 387 -6.35 -9.12 -29.78
N ASP A 388 -5.58 -8.63 -28.82
CA ASP A 388 -4.95 -9.46 -27.79
C ASP A 388 -5.98 -10.13 -26.89
N PHE A 389 -7.02 -9.41 -26.46
CA PHE A 389 -8.10 -9.99 -25.65
C PHE A 389 -8.87 -11.08 -26.41
N LYS A 390 -9.14 -10.88 -27.71
CA LYS A 390 -9.74 -11.92 -28.54
C LYS A 390 -8.84 -13.16 -28.64
N HIS A 391 -7.55 -12.96 -28.83
CA HIS A 391 -6.60 -14.05 -29.02
C HIS A 391 -6.26 -14.82 -27.73
N HIS A 392 -6.15 -14.12 -26.60
CA HIS A 392 -5.70 -14.70 -25.33
C HIS A 392 -6.85 -15.03 -24.38
N PHE A 393 -7.86 -14.15 -24.25
CA PHE A 393 -8.93 -14.31 -23.27
C PHE A 393 -10.16 -15.03 -23.86
N MET A 394 -10.54 -14.73 -25.10
CA MET A 394 -11.74 -15.32 -25.72
C MET A 394 -11.50 -16.66 -26.41
N ARG A 395 -10.24 -17.07 -26.60
CA ARG A 395 -9.89 -18.29 -27.36
C ARG A 395 -10.50 -19.56 -26.81
N ASN A 396 -10.56 -19.70 -25.48
CA ASN A 396 -11.09 -20.88 -24.79
C ASN A 396 -12.32 -20.55 -23.94
N PHE A 397 -12.96 -19.41 -24.19
CA PHE A 397 -14.17 -19.02 -23.47
C PHE A 397 -15.35 -19.91 -23.87
N PRO A 398 -16.24 -20.33 -22.93
CA PRO A 398 -16.21 -20.08 -21.49
C PRO A 398 -15.30 -21.03 -20.70
N TYR A 399 -14.75 -20.54 -19.59
CA TYR A 399 -13.86 -21.29 -18.70
C TYR A 399 -14.63 -22.04 -17.60
N SER A 400 -14.18 -23.25 -17.26
CA SER A 400 -14.78 -24.09 -16.23
C SER A 400 -13.70 -24.59 -15.26
N LEU A 401 -14.08 -24.89 -14.01
CA LEU A 401 -13.15 -25.45 -13.03
C LEU A 401 -12.90 -26.94 -13.32
N GLN A 402 -11.64 -27.38 -13.25
CA GLN A 402 -11.29 -28.79 -13.28
C GLN A 402 -11.58 -29.45 -11.92
N GLU A 403 -12.58 -30.33 -11.86
CA GLU A 403 -12.84 -31.14 -10.67
C GLU A 403 -11.79 -32.24 -10.54
N THR A 404 -10.79 -32.05 -9.67
CA THR A 404 -9.87 -33.13 -9.33
C THR A 404 -10.58 -34.11 -8.39
N VAL A 405 -10.94 -35.29 -8.91
CA VAL A 405 -11.36 -36.42 -8.08
C VAL A 405 -10.15 -36.83 -7.24
N LYS A 406 -10.08 -36.34 -6.00
CA LYS A 406 -9.12 -36.87 -5.02
C LYS A 406 -9.41 -38.37 -4.88
N HIS A 407 -8.49 -39.22 -5.35
CA HIS A 407 -8.54 -40.66 -5.09
C HIS A 407 -8.51 -40.88 -3.57
N LYS A 408 -9.69 -41.01 -2.97
CA LYS A 408 -9.82 -41.56 -1.62
C LYS A 408 -9.39 -43.02 -1.71
N LYS A 409 -8.32 -43.36 -1.00
CA LYS A 409 -8.04 -44.75 -0.62
C LYS A 409 -9.31 -45.32 0.02
N LYS A 410 -9.69 -46.50 -0.48
CA LYS A 410 -10.87 -47.28 -0.09
C LYS A 410 -10.73 -47.72 1.37
N ASP A 411 -11.36 -47.01 2.28
CA ASP A 411 -11.74 -47.56 3.59
C ASP A 411 -13.26 -47.53 3.71
N SER A 412 -13.81 -48.74 3.84
CA SER A 412 -15.24 -49.00 3.98
C SER A 412 -15.67 -48.62 5.40
N CYS A 413 -16.63 -47.70 5.55
CA CYS A 413 -17.73 -47.82 6.52
C CYS A 413 -18.79 -46.74 6.28
N LYS A 414 -20.05 -47.18 6.29
CA LYS A 414 -21.28 -46.39 6.12
C LYS A 414 -21.48 -45.43 7.29
N GLY A 415 -21.91 -44.21 7.01
CA GLY A 415 -22.33 -43.25 8.04
C GLY A 415 -22.76 -41.92 7.45
N ASN A 416 -24.07 -41.76 7.26
CA ASN A 416 -24.74 -40.55 6.84
C ASN A 416 -24.40 -39.39 7.79
N LYS A 417 -23.83 -38.29 7.30
CA LYS A 417 -23.79 -36.98 7.99
C LYS A 417 -23.44 -35.87 7.01
N TYR A 418 -24.33 -34.88 6.95
CA TYR A 418 -24.17 -33.59 6.28
C TYR A 418 -22.77 -33.01 6.51
N CYS A 419 -21.98 -32.88 5.45
CA CYS A 419 -20.74 -32.09 5.47
C CYS A 419 -21.09 -30.65 5.09
N MET A 420 -20.92 -29.76 6.06
CA MET A 420 -20.84 -28.31 5.85
C MET A 420 -19.92 -27.98 4.68
N ALA A 421 -20.45 -27.22 3.72
CA ALA A 421 -19.69 -26.66 2.62
C ALA A 421 -18.57 -25.77 3.17
N SER A 422 -17.32 -26.18 2.92
CA SER A 422 -16.16 -25.33 3.12
C SER A 422 -16.26 -24.13 2.18
N SER A 423 -16.33 -22.93 2.75
CA SER A 423 -16.58 -21.67 2.06
C SER A 423 -15.38 -21.14 1.26
N ASN A 424 -14.89 -21.87 0.25
CA ASN A 424 -13.86 -21.40 -0.69
C ASN A 424 -14.07 -21.91 -2.14
N SER A 425 -15.32 -22.05 -2.60
CA SER A 425 -15.61 -22.30 -4.01
C SER A 425 -15.51 -20.98 -4.80
N VAL A 426 -14.32 -20.66 -5.29
CA VAL A 426 -14.11 -19.49 -6.17
C VAL A 426 -14.90 -19.72 -7.46
N ASP A 427 -15.82 -18.80 -7.71
CA ASP A 427 -16.92 -18.95 -8.64
C ASP A 427 -16.45 -18.76 -10.09
N HIS A 428 -16.30 -19.86 -10.84
CA HIS A 428 -15.92 -19.87 -12.26
C HIS A 428 -16.87 -19.01 -13.11
N LEU A 429 -18.13 -18.88 -12.69
CA LEU A 429 -19.09 -18.01 -13.34
C LEU A 429 -18.71 -16.52 -13.19
N LEU A 430 -18.16 -16.10 -12.04
CA LEU A 430 -17.72 -14.71 -11.87
C LEU A 430 -16.56 -14.36 -12.82
N LEU A 431 -15.66 -15.29 -13.09
CA LEU A 431 -14.57 -15.11 -14.07
C LEU A 431 -15.13 -14.83 -15.45
N ASN A 432 -16.01 -15.71 -15.93
CA ASN A 432 -16.63 -15.57 -17.24
C ASN A 432 -17.47 -14.30 -17.37
N LEU A 433 -18.27 -13.96 -16.34
CA LEU A 433 -19.06 -12.74 -16.34
C LEU A 433 -18.20 -11.47 -16.33
N THR A 434 -17.07 -11.48 -15.60
CA THR A 434 -16.13 -10.34 -15.61
C THR A 434 -15.48 -10.20 -16.99
N LEU A 435 -15.12 -11.31 -17.64
CA LEU A 435 -14.61 -11.29 -19.02
C LEU A 435 -15.67 -10.76 -20.00
N CYS A 436 -16.92 -11.22 -19.88
CA CYS A 436 -18.02 -10.71 -20.70
C CYS A 436 -18.19 -9.20 -20.54
N ASP A 437 -18.19 -8.69 -19.31
CA ASP A 437 -18.33 -7.25 -19.01
C ASP A 437 -17.22 -6.42 -19.67
N ILE A 438 -15.97 -6.85 -19.54
CA ILE A 438 -14.83 -6.21 -20.20
C ILE A 438 -15.00 -6.25 -21.73
N MET A 439 -15.27 -7.42 -22.30
CA MET A 439 -15.37 -7.57 -23.76
C MET A 439 -16.51 -6.75 -24.35
N VAL A 440 -17.71 -6.83 -23.77
CA VAL A 440 -18.88 -6.08 -24.26
C VAL A 440 -18.68 -4.57 -24.12
N SER A 441 -17.95 -4.11 -23.10
CA SER A 441 -17.63 -2.70 -22.95
C SER A 441 -16.69 -2.13 -24.03
N LEU A 442 -15.96 -2.99 -24.75
CA LEU A 442 -15.15 -2.59 -25.91
C LEU A 442 -15.97 -2.54 -27.22
N ALA A 443 -17.23 -2.99 -27.21
CA ALA A 443 -18.12 -2.92 -28.36
C ALA A 443 -19.06 -1.71 -28.27
N SER A 444 -19.49 -1.26 -29.45
CA SER A 444 -20.45 -0.16 -29.63
C SER A 444 -21.38 -0.47 -30.81
N ALA A 445 -22.44 0.32 -30.96
CA ALA A 445 -23.40 0.14 -32.06
C ALA A 445 -22.73 0.21 -33.44
N SER A 446 -21.71 1.06 -33.60
CA SER A 446 -20.96 1.21 -34.86
C SER A 446 -20.05 0.01 -35.17
N THR A 447 -19.63 -0.77 -34.18
CA THR A 447 -18.73 -1.93 -34.36
C THR A 447 -19.44 -3.28 -34.37
N LEU A 448 -20.77 -3.29 -34.19
CA LEU A 448 -21.59 -4.49 -34.02
C LEU A 448 -21.39 -5.53 -35.13
N GLN A 449 -21.28 -5.10 -36.40
CA GLN A 449 -21.09 -6.01 -37.53
C GLN A 449 -19.73 -6.72 -37.49
N ALA A 450 -18.67 -5.99 -37.16
CA ALA A 450 -17.31 -6.51 -37.06
C ALA A 450 -17.11 -7.42 -35.83
N ASP A 451 -17.94 -7.22 -34.80
CA ASP A 451 -17.83 -7.91 -33.51
C ASP A 451 -18.80 -9.09 -33.34
N SER A 452 -19.66 -9.35 -34.32
CA SER A 452 -20.75 -10.36 -34.27
C SER A 452 -20.28 -11.72 -33.74
N GLY A 453 -19.18 -12.26 -34.27
CA GLY A 453 -18.71 -13.60 -33.92
C GLY A 453 -18.44 -13.81 -32.43
N TRP A 454 -17.78 -12.86 -31.75
CA TRP A 454 -17.49 -12.99 -30.31
C TRP A 454 -18.61 -12.45 -29.41
N LEU A 455 -19.42 -11.51 -29.91
CA LEU A 455 -20.63 -11.05 -29.23
C LEU A 455 -21.69 -12.15 -29.15
N ASP A 456 -21.82 -12.98 -30.19
CA ASP A 456 -22.77 -14.09 -30.20
C ASP A 456 -22.35 -15.21 -29.22
N MET A 457 -21.04 -15.45 -29.05
CA MET A 457 -20.53 -16.35 -27.99
C MET A 457 -20.93 -15.86 -26.60
N ILE A 458 -20.76 -14.56 -26.32
CA ILE A 458 -21.16 -13.95 -25.05
C ILE A 458 -22.68 -14.02 -24.87
N ARG A 459 -23.46 -13.71 -25.92
CA ARG A 459 -24.93 -13.78 -25.86
C ARG A 459 -25.41 -15.18 -25.54
N LYS A 460 -24.83 -16.21 -26.19
CA LYS A 460 -25.14 -17.60 -25.91
C LYS A 460 -24.85 -17.93 -24.45
N PHE A 461 -23.64 -17.64 -23.97
CA PHE A 461 -23.25 -17.89 -22.59
C PHE A 461 -24.18 -17.21 -21.55
N VAL A 462 -24.50 -15.94 -21.76
CA VAL A 462 -25.40 -15.17 -20.90
C VAL A 462 -26.82 -15.73 -20.91
N THR A 463 -27.32 -16.15 -22.08
CA THR A 463 -28.64 -16.77 -22.21
C THR A 463 -28.69 -18.11 -21.48
N ASP A 464 -27.69 -18.96 -21.69
CA ASP A 464 -27.56 -20.25 -21.01
C ASP A 464 -27.48 -20.06 -19.49
N THR A 465 -26.70 -19.08 -19.01
CA THR A 465 -26.59 -18.74 -17.58
C THR A 465 -27.91 -18.28 -16.97
N LEU A 466 -28.70 -17.48 -17.70
CA LEU A 466 -30.02 -17.03 -17.25
C LEU A 466 -31.04 -18.17 -17.20
N GLN A 467 -30.90 -19.17 -18.08
CA GLN A 467 -31.80 -20.32 -18.16
C GLN A 467 -31.47 -21.43 -17.15
N ASP A 468 -30.19 -21.54 -16.74
CA ASP A 468 -29.68 -22.57 -15.82
C ASP A 468 -30.35 -22.52 -14.42
N GLY A 469 -30.94 -21.37 -14.04
CA GLY A 469 -31.72 -21.25 -12.80
C GLY A 469 -30.89 -21.39 -11.51
N SER A 470 -29.56 -21.32 -11.61
CA SER A 470 -28.64 -21.42 -10.48
C SER A 470 -28.74 -20.22 -9.54
N ARG A 471 -28.49 -20.46 -8.24
CA ARG A 471 -28.49 -19.39 -7.22
C ARG A 471 -27.24 -18.54 -7.38
N LEU A 472 -27.43 -17.30 -7.83
CA LEU A 472 -26.36 -16.32 -8.02
C LEU A 472 -26.13 -15.48 -6.75
N ASN A 473 -24.86 -15.23 -6.44
CA ASN A 473 -24.49 -14.24 -5.42
C ASN A 473 -24.61 -12.81 -5.96
N SER A 474 -24.64 -11.81 -5.06
CA SER A 474 -24.82 -10.40 -5.42
C SER A 474 -23.83 -9.89 -6.47
N LYS A 475 -22.55 -10.32 -6.41
CA LYS A 475 -21.52 -9.90 -7.38
C LYS A 475 -21.80 -10.46 -8.77
N GLN A 476 -22.23 -11.72 -8.86
CA GLN A 476 -22.58 -12.37 -10.13
C GLN A 476 -23.82 -11.73 -10.74
N VAL A 477 -24.86 -11.49 -9.94
CA VAL A 477 -26.08 -10.83 -10.41
C VAL A 477 -25.77 -9.46 -10.99
N ASN A 478 -25.02 -8.63 -10.26
CA ASN A 478 -24.65 -7.29 -10.71
C ASN A 478 -23.86 -7.33 -12.03
N ARG A 479 -22.94 -8.29 -12.18
CA ARG A 479 -22.17 -8.47 -13.44
C ARG A 479 -23.06 -8.93 -14.58
N LEU A 480 -23.88 -9.94 -14.35
CA LEU A 480 -24.79 -10.49 -15.36
C LEU A 480 -25.75 -9.42 -15.87
N LEU A 481 -26.35 -8.63 -14.97
CA LEU A 481 -27.21 -7.50 -15.32
C LEU A 481 -26.46 -6.40 -16.10
N GLY A 482 -25.23 -6.08 -15.71
CA GLY A 482 -24.40 -5.11 -16.44
C GLY A 482 -24.12 -5.56 -17.88
N VAL A 483 -23.78 -6.84 -18.06
CA VAL A 483 -23.51 -7.44 -19.38
C VAL A 483 -24.78 -7.45 -20.23
N THR A 484 -25.91 -7.92 -19.70
CA THR A 484 -27.18 -7.99 -20.44
C THR A 484 -27.65 -6.60 -20.85
N TRP A 485 -27.60 -5.63 -19.92
CA TRP A 485 -27.95 -4.25 -20.19
C TRP A 485 -27.10 -3.66 -21.32
N ARG A 486 -25.78 -3.86 -21.28
CA ARG A 486 -24.89 -3.33 -22.32
C ARG A 486 -25.11 -4.01 -23.66
N LEU A 487 -25.35 -5.32 -23.70
CA LEU A 487 -25.71 -6.04 -24.93
C LEU A 487 -26.99 -5.47 -25.56
N MET A 488 -28.00 -5.15 -24.74
CA MET A 488 -29.24 -4.52 -25.21
C MET A 488 -29.00 -3.11 -25.77
N GLN A 489 -28.19 -2.29 -25.08
CA GLN A 489 -27.84 -0.94 -25.54
C GLN A 489 -27.14 -0.93 -26.91
N ILE A 490 -26.24 -1.89 -27.15
CA ILE A 490 -25.52 -2.00 -28.43
C ILE A 490 -26.48 -2.38 -29.56
N GLN A 491 -27.55 -3.14 -29.27
CA GLN A 491 -28.54 -3.57 -30.26
C GLN A 491 -29.64 -2.54 -30.55
N GLN A 492 -30.05 -1.74 -29.56
CA GLN A 492 -31.14 -0.77 -29.72
C GLN A 492 -30.75 0.44 -30.58
N ASN A 493 -29.47 0.79 -30.65
CA ASN A 493 -28.95 1.92 -31.43
C ASN A 493 -28.68 1.56 -32.91
N LYS A 494 -29.55 0.74 -33.51
CA LYS A 494 -29.41 0.24 -34.88
C LYS A 494 -30.22 1.04 -35.90
#